data_AF-M7TVN6-F1
#
_entry.id   AF-M7TVN6-F1
#
_cell.length_a   1.000
_cell.length_b   1.000
_cell.length_c   1.000
_cell.angle_alpha   90.00
_cell.angle_beta   90.00
_cell.angle_gamma   90.00
#
_symmetry.space_group_name_H-M   'P 1'
#
loop_
_entity.id
_entity.type
_entity.pdbx_description
1 polymer ?
#
loop_
_entity_poly.entity_id
_entity_poly.type
_entity_poly.pdbx_seq_one_letter_code
_entity_poly.pdbx_strand_id
1 'polypeptide(L)'
;MQLKARVLHFLRGRLNQGDSVEISRDPEMITTSVIMCLYEIIDACDEQWVVYLRGARDIIRIRKQFPLLATEKSLWQPLFSFSERFFAYQDVLGRTACAGVPNFKSCAWTSKAHEIDISMGCSPELFHILGSVTDLIKLKRKDPMCASEELFINEAASLEQRLNGLIQTVHQDDDCVILHSAELKRQAAILYLHCTLYNASPNTDFVVRRVPEILQNISLCLDSGLVTSLTWPVFVAAVELNPLDDMIMLDNRHVSGREFVLSTLAVMSTCTIANLERTRSVIVDVWQRRDLSLLENTMQGITSD
;
A
#
# COMPACT_ATOMS: atom_id res chain seq x y z
N MET A 1 -15.35 -18.57 12.40
CA MET A 1 -15.69 -19.55 11.32
C MET A 1 -17.19 -19.65 10.96
N GLN A 2 -18.13 -19.85 11.91
CA GLN A 2 -19.54 -20.07 11.55
C GLN A 2 -20.21 -18.90 10.81
N LEU A 3 -19.90 -17.65 11.18
CA LEU A 3 -20.41 -16.45 10.48
C LEU A 3 -19.87 -16.34 9.04
N LYS A 4 -18.56 -16.49 8.84
CA LYS A 4 -17.91 -16.53 7.51
C LYS A 4 -18.57 -17.56 6.59
N ALA A 5 -18.79 -18.78 7.09
CA ALA A 5 -19.43 -19.86 6.32
C ALA A 5 -20.88 -19.52 5.92
N ARG A 6 -21.66 -18.90 6.83
CA ARG A 6 -23.04 -18.46 6.53
C ARG A 6 -23.07 -17.36 5.47
N VAL A 7 -22.17 -16.37 5.57
CA VAL A 7 -22.06 -15.28 4.58
C VAL A 7 -21.66 -15.83 3.21
N LEU A 8 -20.71 -16.77 3.15
CA LEU A 8 -20.33 -17.42 1.89
C LEU A 8 -21.48 -18.23 1.27
N HIS A 9 -22.25 -18.94 2.10
CA HIS A 9 -23.43 -19.66 1.63
C HIS A 9 -24.49 -18.68 1.08
N PHE A 10 -24.72 -17.56 1.77
CA PHE A 10 -25.62 -16.52 1.30
C PHE A 10 -25.17 -15.93 -0.04
N LEU A 11 -23.91 -15.49 -0.14
CA LEU A 11 -23.32 -14.96 -1.38
C LEU A 11 -23.44 -15.95 -2.53
N ARG A 12 -23.11 -17.22 -2.30
CA ARG A 12 -23.21 -18.28 -3.31
C ARG A 12 -24.65 -18.50 -3.76
N GLY A 13 -25.60 -18.48 -2.82
CA GLY A 13 -27.03 -18.59 -3.13
C GLY A 13 -27.49 -17.47 -4.05
N ARG A 14 -27.12 -16.22 -3.73
CA ARG A 14 -27.45 -15.04 -4.54
C ARG A 14 -26.83 -15.09 -5.92
N LEU A 15 -25.54 -15.43 -6.02
CA LEU A 15 -24.80 -15.53 -7.29
C LEU A 15 -25.36 -16.62 -8.22
N ASN A 16 -25.94 -17.69 -7.67
CA ASN A 16 -26.51 -18.79 -8.46
C ASN A 16 -27.94 -18.51 -8.96
N GLN A 17 -28.66 -17.57 -8.34
CA GLN A 17 -30.09 -17.36 -8.59
C GLN A 17 -30.39 -16.04 -9.31
N GLY A 18 -29.54 -15.02 -9.14
CA GLY A 18 -29.79 -13.67 -9.67
C GLY A 18 -29.21 -13.44 -11.06
N ASP A 19 -29.80 -12.49 -11.79
CA ASP A 19 -29.19 -11.95 -13.00
C ASP A 19 -27.91 -11.17 -12.64
N SER A 20 -26.87 -11.34 -13.46
CA SER A 20 -25.55 -10.74 -13.19
C SER A 20 -25.57 -9.21 -13.11
N VAL A 21 -26.45 -8.55 -13.88
CA VAL A 21 -26.60 -7.09 -13.87
C VAL A 21 -27.32 -6.65 -12.61
N GLU A 22 -28.38 -7.34 -12.21
CA GLU A 22 -29.10 -7.06 -10.95
C GLU A 22 -28.17 -7.22 -9.73
N ILE A 23 -27.44 -8.33 -9.66
CA ILE A 23 -26.45 -8.58 -8.59
C ILE A 23 -25.40 -7.47 -8.55
N SER A 24 -24.90 -7.03 -9.71
CA SER A 24 -23.85 -6.00 -9.78
C SER A 24 -24.28 -4.64 -9.25
N ARG A 25 -25.60 -4.40 -9.15
CA ARG A 25 -26.21 -3.17 -8.66
C ARG A 25 -26.72 -3.28 -7.23
N ASP A 26 -26.67 -4.45 -6.64
CA ASP A 26 -27.08 -4.60 -5.26
C ASP A 26 -25.96 -4.08 -4.33
N PRO A 27 -26.22 -3.03 -3.53
CA PRO A 27 -25.24 -2.50 -2.59
C PRO A 27 -24.80 -3.53 -1.54
N GLU A 28 -25.64 -4.50 -1.19
CA GLU A 28 -25.31 -5.57 -0.24
C GLU A 28 -24.19 -6.46 -0.78
N MET A 29 -24.18 -6.74 -2.10
CA MET A 29 -23.19 -7.62 -2.73
C MET A 29 -21.79 -7.02 -2.67
N ILE A 30 -21.65 -5.74 -3.02
CA ILE A 30 -20.35 -5.08 -2.96
C ILE A 30 -19.91 -4.83 -1.52
N THR A 31 -20.84 -4.47 -0.62
CA THR A 31 -20.54 -4.26 0.81
C THR A 31 -20.08 -5.54 1.49
N THR A 32 -20.77 -6.65 1.23
CA THR A 32 -20.37 -7.96 1.75
C THR A 32 -19.00 -8.34 1.22
N SER A 33 -18.70 -8.05 -0.06
CA SER A 33 -17.38 -8.28 -0.62
C SER A 33 -16.30 -7.47 0.10
N VAL A 34 -16.56 -6.19 0.44
CA VAL A 34 -15.63 -5.34 1.20
C VAL A 34 -15.38 -5.92 2.59
N ILE A 35 -16.46 -6.27 3.32
CA ILE A 35 -16.36 -6.82 4.69
C ILE A 35 -15.60 -8.14 4.68
N MET A 36 -15.87 -9.03 3.73
CA MET A 36 -15.17 -10.31 3.62
C MET A 36 -13.70 -10.11 3.27
N CYS A 37 -13.38 -9.19 2.35
CA CYS A 37 -12.00 -8.84 2.03
C CYS A 37 -11.25 -8.31 3.27
N LEU A 38 -11.85 -7.38 4.02
CA LEU A 38 -11.30 -6.88 5.27
C LEU A 38 -11.08 -8.00 6.29
N TYR A 39 -12.06 -8.90 6.44
CA TYR A 39 -11.95 -10.05 7.33
C TYR A 39 -10.73 -10.91 6.98
N GLU A 40 -10.52 -11.26 5.71
CA GLU A 40 -9.34 -12.06 5.32
C GLU A 40 -8.02 -11.31 5.51
N ILE A 41 -7.99 -10.00 5.20
CA ILE A 41 -6.80 -9.15 5.40
C ILE A 41 -6.43 -9.13 6.88
N ILE A 42 -7.40 -9.05 7.78
CA ILE A 42 -7.19 -9.01 9.23
C ILE A 42 -6.78 -10.39 9.77
N ASP A 43 -7.54 -11.44 9.44
CA ASP A 43 -7.43 -12.77 10.08
C ASP A 43 -6.11 -13.47 9.70
N ALA A 44 -5.91 -13.76 8.42
CA ALA A 44 -4.77 -14.55 7.94
C ALA A 44 -3.80 -13.75 7.04
N CYS A 45 -4.31 -12.70 6.37
CA CYS A 45 -3.59 -11.98 5.31
C CYS A 45 -2.92 -12.95 4.29
N ASP A 46 -3.63 -14.05 3.96
CA ASP A 46 -3.18 -15.07 3.02
C ASP A 46 -3.64 -14.76 1.59
N GLU A 47 -3.47 -15.64 0.61
CA GLU A 47 -3.89 -15.33 -0.77
C GLU A 47 -5.42 -15.26 -0.97
N GLN A 48 -6.25 -15.57 0.04
CA GLN A 48 -7.70 -15.66 -0.10
C GLN A 48 -8.37 -14.29 -0.28
N TRP A 49 -7.81 -13.20 0.25
CA TRP A 49 -8.38 -11.85 0.05
C TRP A 49 -8.42 -11.47 -1.45
N VAL A 50 -7.49 -12.00 -2.24
CA VAL A 50 -7.42 -11.78 -3.71
C VAL A 50 -8.67 -12.34 -4.41
N VAL A 51 -9.32 -13.37 -3.87
CA VAL A 51 -10.56 -13.92 -4.42
C VAL A 51 -11.68 -12.89 -4.35
N TYR A 52 -11.85 -12.24 -3.21
CA TYR A 52 -12.85 -11.18 -3.03
C TYR A 52 -12.54 -9.96 -3.88
N LEU A 53 -11.26 -9.63 -4.01
CA LEU A 53 -10.80 -8.54 -4.85
C LEU A 53 -11.12 -8.80 -6.35
N ARG A 54 -10.90 -10.01 -6.85
CA ARG A 54 -11.29 -10.43 -8.21
C ARG A 54 -12.81 -10.42 -8.39
N GLY A 55 -13.56 -10.94 -7.42
CA GLY A 55 -15.02 -10.93 -7.46
C GLY A 55 -15.59 -9.51 -7.51
N ALA A 56 -15.07 -8.61 -6.66
CA ALA A 56 -15.46 -7.21 -6.64
C ALA A 56 -15.12 -6.49 -7.95
N ARG A 57 -13.98 -6.78 -8.56
CA ARG A 57 -13.62 -6.27 -9.89
C ARG A 57 -14.68 -6.64 -10.92
N ASP A 58 -15.12 -7.90 -10.91
CA ASP A 58 -16.10 -8.38 -11.89
C ASP A 58 -17.48 -7.73 -11.66
N ILE A 59 -17.91 -7.58 -10.40
CA ILE A 59 -19.10 -6.81 -10.00
C ILE A 59 -19.02 -5.37 -10.52
N ILE A 60 -17.91 -4.67 -10.24
CA ILE A 60 -17.71 -3.28 -10.65
C ILE A 60 -17.69 -3.15 -12.17
N ARG A 61 -17.04 -4.07 -12.87
CA ARG A 61 -16.97 -4.10 -14.34
C ARG A 61 -18.35 -4.27 -14.95
N ILE A 62 -19.13 -5.25 -14.50
CA ILE A 62 -20.49 -5.50 -15.00
C ILE A 62 -21.35 -4.25 -14.75
N ARG A 63 -21.32 -3.69 -13.54
CA ARG A 63 -22.07 -2.46 -13.21
C ARG A 63 -21.76 -1.31 -14.18
N LYS A 64 -20.48 -1.08 -14.49
CA LYS A 64 -20.02 -0.01 -15.39
C LYS A 64 -20.37 -0.26 -16.86
N GLN A 65 -20.57 -1.52 -17.30
CA GLN A 65 -20.97 -1.85 -18.67
C GLN A 65 -22.42 -1.47 -18.98
N PHE A 66 -23.26 -1.30 -17.96
CA PHE A 66 -24.68 -0.99 -18.13
C PHE A 66 -25.09 0.35 -17.44
N PRO A 67 -24.54 1.50 -17.88
CA PRO A 67 -24.80 2.80 -17.26
C PRO A 67 -26.20 3.35 -17.55
N LEU A 68 -26.81 3.01 -18.69
CA LEU A 68 -28.15 3.50 -19.09
C LEU A 68 -29.30 2.97 -18.21
N LEU A 69 -29.05 1.88 -17.50
CA LEU A 69 -29.96 1.26 -16.55
C LEU A 69 -29.63 1.66 -15.09
N ALA A 70 -28.57 2.47 -14.89
CA ALA A 70 -28.33 3.12 -13.62
C ALA A 70 -29.20 4.37 -13.55
N THR A 71 -30.34 4.24 -12.87
CA THR A 71 -31.24 5.37 -12.61
C THR A 71 -30.46 6.54 -12.00
N GLU A 72 -30.79 7.76 -12.43
CA GLU A 72 -30.20 9.02 -11.96
C GLU A 72 -30.00 8.99 -10.43
N LYS A 73 -28.75 9.22 -10.00
CA LYS A 73 -28.32 9.34 -8.59
C LYS A 73 -28.94 8.30 -7.64
N SER A 74 -28.67 7.01 -7.88
CA SER A 74 -28.85 5.98 -6.84
C SER A 74 -28.30 6.48 -5.49
N LEU A 75 -29.08 6.36 -4.42
CA LEU A 75 -28.69 6.67 -3.03
C LEU A 75 -27.35 6.01 -2.65
N TRP A 76 -27.04 4.88 -3.30
CA TRP A 76 -25.87 4.05 -3.05
C TRP A 76 -24.62 4.42 -3.86
N GLN A 77 -24.67 5.46 -4.71
CA GLN A 77 -23.48 5.88 -5.47
C GLN A 77 -22.25 6.16 -4.59
N PRO A 78 -22.36 6.84 -3.42
CA PRO A 78 -21.21 7.01 -2.53
C PRO A 78 -20.60 5.69 -2.06
N LEU A 79 -21.43 4.69 -1.76
CA LEU A 79 -21.01 3.36 -1.34
C LEU A 79 -20.31 2.59 -2.47
N PHE A 80 -20.83 2.65 -3.69
CA PHE A 80 -20.16 2.06 -4.86
C PHE A 80 -18.82 2.72 -5.14
N SER A 81 -18.78 4.06 -5.10
CA SER A 81 -17.56 4.83 -5.29
C SER A 81 -16.54 4.55 -4.19
N PHE A 82 -16.96 4.44 -2.94
CA PHE A 82 -16.11 3.99 -1.83
C PHE A 82 -15.58 2.58 -2.06
N SER A 83 -16.44 1.62 -2.40
CA SER A 83 -16.03 0.22 -2.55
C SER A 83 -15.05 0.03 -3.69
N GLU A 84 -15.29 0.68 -4.84
CA GLU A 84 -14.37 0.65 -5.98
C GLU A 84 -12.99 1.19 -5.59
N ARG A 85 -12.98 2.34 -4.92
CA ARG A 85 -11.79 2.98 -4.38
C ARG A 85 -11.06 2.09 -3.38
N PHE A 86 -11.77 1.48 -2.45
CA PHE A 86 -11.24 0.52 -1.48
C PHE A 86 -10.55 -0.66 -2.18
N PHE A 87 -11.19 -1.33 -3.13
CA PHE A 87 -10.59 -2.48 -3.79
C PHE A 87 -9.41 -2.11 -4.70
N ALA A 88 -9.48 -0.97 -5.38
CA ALA A 88 -8.37 -0.48 -6.16
C ALA A 88 -7.16 -0.13 -5.28
N TYR A 89 -7.40 0.42 -4.08
CA TYR A 89 -6.37 0.67 -3.07
C TYR A 89 -5.72 -0.62 -2.58
N GLN A 90 -6.52 -1.63 -2.20
CA GLN A 90 -6.01 -2.93 -1.75
C GLN A 90 -5.19 -3.63 -2.85
N ASP A 91 -5.59 -3.49 -4.12
CA ASP A 91 -4.83 -4.03 -5.24
C ASP A 91 -3.44 -3.38 -5.37
N VAL A 92 -3.35 -2.05 -5.33
CA VAL A 92 -2.06 -1.35 -5.41
C VAL A 92 -1.15 -1.74 -4.25
N LEU A 93 -1.65 -1.66 -3.01
CA LEU A 93 -0.83 -1.99 -1.84
C LEU A 93 -0.39 -3.45 -1.83
N GLY A 94 -1.30 -4.39 -2.09
CA GLY A 94 -0.95 -5.81 -2.13
C GLY A 94 0.11 -6.13 -3.19
N ARG A 95 0.13 -5.40 -4.32
CA ARG A 95 1.18 -5.57 -5.34
C ARG A 95 2.53 -5.03 -4.91
N THR A 96 2.59 -4.00 -4.06
CA THR A 96 3.88 -3.51 -3.51
C THR A 96 4.56 -4.57 -2.63
N ALA A 97 3.78 -5.38 -1.90
CA ALA A 97 4.30 -6.45 -1.05
C ALA A 97 4.56 -7.77 -1.81
N CYS A 98 3.63 -8.19 -2.68
CA CYS A 98 3.60 -9.55 -3.24
C CYS A 98 3.84 -9.64 -4.75
N ALA A 99 4.20 -8.54 -5.44
CA ALA A 99 4.52 -8.52 -6.87
C ALA A 99 3.43 -9.01 -7.85
N GLY A 100 2.18 -9.24 -7.38
CA GLY A 100 1.11 -9.87 -8.17
C GLY A 100 0.58 -9.04 -9.35
N VAL A 101 -0.12 -9.67 -10.31
CA VAL A 101 -0.75 -9.02 -11.48
C VAL A 101 -1.88 -8.07 -11.04
N PRO A 102 -2.03 -6.85 -11.62
CA PRO A 102 -3.09 -5.94 -11.22
C PRO A 102 -4.45 -6.54 -11.57
N ASN A 103 -5.35 -6.60 -10.58
CA ASN A 103 -6.72 -7.02 -10.83
C ASN A 103 -7.54 -5.82 -11.31
N PHE A 104 -7.28 -4.63 -10.78
CA PHE A 104 -7.92 -3.40 -11.23
C PHE A 104 -7.00 -2.72 -12.25
N LYS A 105 -7.49 -2.53 -13.48
CA LYS A 105 -6.83 -1.61 -14.43
C LYS A 105 -6.84 -0.21 -13.82
N SER A 106 -5.88 0.65 -14.19
CA SER A 106 -5.71 2.05 -13.76
C SER A 106 -6.96 2.96 -13.88
N CYS A 107 -8.10 2.45 -14.31
CA CYS A 107 -9.32 3.16 -14.68
C CYS A 107 -10.30 3.47 -13.52
N ALA A 108 -9.83 3.52 -12.28
CA ALA A 108 -10.60 4.05 -11.15
C ALA A 108 -10.08 5.42 -10.64
N TRP A 109 -8.87 5.81 -11.04
CA TRP A 109 -8.21 7.01 -10.53
C TRP A 109 -8.13 8.05 -11.64
N THR A 110 -8.78 9.20 -11.42
CA THR A 110 -8.52 10.37 -12.25
C THR A 110 -7.10 10.85 -11.93
N SER A 111 -6.22 10.87 -12.92
CA SER A 111 -4.78 11.22 -12.82
C SER A 111 -4.48 12.69 -12.45
N LYS A 112 -5.48 13.37 -11.87
CA LYS A 112 -5.47 14.78 -11.48
C LYS A 112 -6.31 15.04 -10.22
N ALA A 113 -6.77 13.99 -9.55
CA ALA A 113 -7.43 14.15 -8.26
C ALA A 113 -6.35 14.29 -7.17
N HIS A 114 -6.07 15.55 -6.84
CA HIS A 114 -5.14 15.93 -5.77
C HIS A 114 -5.80 15.97 -4.39
N GLU A 115 -7.13 15.97 -4.35
CA GLU A 115 -7.88 15.91 -3.10
C GLU A 115 -7.69 14.58 -2.41
N ILE A 116 -7.35 14.63 -1.12
CA ILE A 116 -7.08 13.47 -0.29
C ILE A 116 -8.38 12.70 -0.08
N ASP A 117 -8.33 11.40 -0.37
CA ASP A 117 -9.35 10.48 0.05
C ASP A 117 -9.11 10.10 1.51
N ILE A 118 -9.98 10.55 2.42
CA ILE A 118 -9.88 10.28 3.86
C ILE A 118 -9.80 8.79 4.16
N SER A 119 -10.50 7.95 3.40
CA SER A 119 -10.48 6.49 3.60
C SER A 119 -9.13 5.86 3.27
N MET A 120 -8.33 6.51 2.42
CA MET A 120 -7.00 6.06 2.03
C MET A 120 -5.89 6.86 2.69
N GLY A 121 -6.19 8.04 3.21
CA GLY A 121 -5.27 9.00 3.81
C GLY A 121 -4.23 9.57 2.84
N CYS A 122 -4.53 9.65 1.54
CA CYS A 122 -3.77 10.39 0.53
C CYS A 122 -4.59 10.55 -0.76
N SER A 123 -4.06 11.28 -1.74
CA SER A 123 -4.75 11.55 -3.00
C SER A 123 -4.79 10.33 -3.94
N PRO A 124 -5.83 10.21 -4.79
CA PRO A 124 -5.87 9.22 -5.87
C PRO A 124 -4.64 9.24 -6.80
N GLU A 125 -4.07 10.42 -7.06
CA GLU A 125 -2.88 10.55 -7.90
C GLU A 125 -1.67 9.83 -7.30
N LEU A 126 -1.49 9.86 -5.97
CA LEU A 126 -0.41 9.12 -5.31
C LEU A 126 -0.53 7.61 -5.58
N PHE A 127 -1.74 7.04 -5.49
CA PHE A 127 -1.96 5.61 -5.78
C PHE A 127 -1.76 5.26 -7.23
N HIS A 128 -2.16 6.15 -8.12
CA HIS A 128 -1.93 5.95 -9.54
C HIS A 128 -0.42 5.89 -9.83
N ILE A 129 0.38 6.80 -9.27
CA ILE A 129 1.85 6.76 -9.36
C ILE A 129 2.40 5.45 -8.77
N LEU A 130 1.99 5.06 -7.56
CA LEU A 130 2.42 3.79 -6.93
C LEU A 130 2.06 2.56 -7.76
N GLY A 131 0.88 2.57 -8.38
CA GLY A 131 0.42 1.54 -9.30
C GLY A 131 1.36 1.41 -10.50
N SER A 132 1.70 2.54 -11.13
CA SER A 132 2.64 2.61 -12.27
C SER A 132 4.05 2.19 -11.89
N VAL A 133 4.59 2.65 -10.75
CA VAL A 133 5.89 2.19 -10.22
C VAL A 133 5.89 0.67 -10.09
N THR A 134 4.83 0.11 -9.52
CA THR A 134 4.72 -1.34 -9.30
C THR A 134 4.62 -2.13 -10.60
N ASP A 135 3.99 -1.59 -11.62
CA ASP A 135 3.93 -2.24 -12.93
C ASP A 135 5.29 -2.16 -13.66
N LEU A 136 6.01 -1.04 -13.52
CA LEU A 136 7.36 -0.88 -14.05
C LEU A 136 8.38 -1.81 -13.36
N ILE A 137 8.26 -2.02 -12.05
CA ILE A 137 9.04 -3.03 -11.30
C ILE A 137 8.85 -4.43 -11.90
N LYS A 138 7.62 -4.80 -12.27
CA LYS A 138 7.36 -6.11 -12.86
C LYS A 138 7.98 -6.27 -14.24
N LEU A 139 7.98 -5.22 -15.05
CA LEU A 139 8.67 -5.22 -16.33
C LEU A 139 10.15 -5.51 -16.11
N LYS A 140 10.81 -4.77 -15.20
CA LYS A 140 12.21 -4.98 -14.81
C LYS A 140 12.48 -6.38 -14.25
N ARG A 141 11.56 -6.97 -13.49
CA ARG A 141 11.71 -8.35 -12.97
C ARG A 141 11.58 -9.40 -14.06
N LYS A 142 10.70 -9.17 -15.04
CA LYS A 142 10.50 -10.08 -16.17
C LYS A 142 11.66 -10.01 -17.15
N ASP A 143 12.19 -8.82 -17.37
CA ASP A 143 13.34 -8.56 -18.23
C ASP A 143 14.27 -7.53 -17.57
N PRO A 144 15.34 -7.97 -16.89
CA PRO A 144 16.29 -7.06 -16.27
C PRO A 144 17.00 -6.12 -17.27
N MET A 145 17.09 -6.50 -18.56
CA MET A 145 17.73 -5.67 -19.57
C MET A 145 16.88 -4.47 -19.95
N CYS A 146 15.55 -4.54 -19.75
CA CYS A 146 14.67 -3.41 -20.01
C CYS A 146 15.01 -2.19 -19.15
N ALA A 147 15.67 -2.37 -18.00
CA ALA A 147 16.06 -1.26 -17.13
C ALA A 147 17.06 -0.29 -17.77
N SER A 148 17.78 -0.73 -18.82
CA SER A 148 18.69 0.11 -19.60
C SER A 148 18.05 0.70 -20.85
N GLU A 149 16.80 0.34 -21.15
CA GLU A 149 16.07 0.90 -22.29
C GLU A 149 15.63 2.33 -22.00
N GLU A 150 15.72 3.19 -23.02
CA GLU A 150 15.35 4.60 -22.93
C GLU A 150 13.89 4.78 -22.48
N LEU A 151 12.98 3.91 -22.93
CA LEU A 151 11.57 3.94 -22.52
C LEU A 151 11.40 3.73 -21.02
N PHE A 152 12.11 2.76 -20.44
CA PHE A 152 12.07 2.48 -19.02
C PHE A 152 12.61 3.65 -18.21
N ILE A 153 13.76 4.19 -18.62
CA ILE A 153 14.42 5.32 -17.95
C ILE A 153 13.52 6.55 -17.97
N ASN A 154 12.93 6.86 -19.12
CA ASN A 154 12.01 7.99 -19.27
C ASN A 154 10.74 7.82 -18.43
N GLU A 155 10.18 6.61 -18.35
CA GLU A 155 9.00 6.34 -17.54
C GLU A 155 9.31 6.44 -16.04
N ALA A 156 10.44 5.88 -15.58
CA ALA A 156 10.91 6.01 -14.20
C ALA A 156 11.13 7.48 -13.80
N ALA A 157 11.82 8.26 -14.64
CA ALA A 157 12.06 9.68 -14.42
C ALA A 157 10.76 10.50 -14.41
N SER A 158 9.80 10.17 -15.28
CA SER A 158 8.48 10.80 -15.29
C SER A 158 7.71 10.53 -13.99
N LEU A 159 7.74 9.30 -13.48
CA LEU A 159 7.10 8.94 -12.21
C LEU A 159 7.76 9.65 -11.03
N GLU A 160 9.09 9.73 -11.00
CA GLU A 160 9.84 10.48 -9.99
C GLU A 160 9.48 11.97 -10.03
N GLN A 161 9.46 12.59 -11.20
CA GLN A 161 9.09 14.01 -11.35
C GLN A 161 7.66 14.28 -10.86
N ARG A 162 6.70 13.43 -11.24
CA ARG A 162 5.31 13.54 -10.79
C ARG A 162 5.20 13.41 -9.27
N LEU A 163 5.93 12.47 -8.69
CA LEU A 163 5.90 12.23 -7.25
C LEU A 163 6.55 13.36 -6.44
N ASN A 164 7.66 13.91 -6.95
CA ASN A 164 8.34 15.07 -6.36
C ASN A 164 7.48 16.34 -6.41
N GLY A 165 6.73 16.54 -7.49
CA GLY A 165 5.83 17.69 -7.67
C GLY A 165 4.40 17.48 -7.16
N LEU A 166 4.07 16.32 -6.58
CA LEU A 166 2.71 16.01 -6.15
C LEU A 166 2.31 16.85 -4.93
N ILE A 167 1.32 17.71 -5.12
CA ILE A 167 0.64 18.44 -4.05
C ILE A 167 -0.67 17.71 -3.75
N GLN A 168 -0.93 17.47 -2.47
CA GLN A 168 -2.16 16.83 -2.00
C GLN A 168 -2.96 17.86 -1.19
N THR A 169 -4.26 17.95 -1.47
CA THR A 169 -5.15 18.97 -0.89
C THR A 169 -6.25 18.33 -0.06
N VAL A 170 -6.83 19.06 0.87
CA VAL A 170 -8.02 18.65 1.64
C VAL A 170 -9.18 19.59 1.28
N HIS A 171 -10.43 19.13 1.47
CA HIS A 171 -11.61 19.94 1.20
C HIS A 171 -11.76 21.12 2.18
N GLN A 172 -11.23 20.94 3.40
CA GLN A 172 -11.25 21.93 4.48
C GLN A 172 -9.80 22.16 4.92
N ASP A 173 -9.31 23.39 4.77
CA ASP A 173 -7.90 23.77 4.93
C ASP A 173 -7.31 23.51 6.34
N ASP A 174 -8.13 23.17 7.33
CA ASP A 174 -7.72 23.03 8.73
C ASP A 174 -7.28 21.60 9.13
N ASP A 175 -7.36 20.61 8.24
CA ASP A 175 -7.03 19.21 8.59
C ASP A 175 -5.53 18.89 8.41
N CYS A 176 -4.69 19.61 9.17
CA CYS A 176 -3.23 19.53 9.11
C CYS A 176 -2.69 18.11 9.35
N VAL A 177 -3.40 17.31 10.14
CA VAL A 177 -3.04 15.92 10.45
C VAL A 177 -3.21 15.04 9.21
N ILE A 178 -4.31 15.18 8.46
CA ILE A 178 -4.53 14.41 7.22
C ILE A 178 -3.49 14.79 6.15
N LEU A 179 -3.19 16.08 6.01
CA LEU A 179 -2.14 16.56 5.11
C LEU A 179 -0.78 15.96 5.47
N HIS A 180 -0.44 15.93 6.75
CA HIS A 180 0.81 15.34 7.23
C HIS A 180 0.88 13.83 6.93
N SER A 181 -0.22 13.08 7.11
CA SER A 181 -0.30 11.67 6.73
C SER A 181 -0.03 11.44 5.25
N ALA A 182 -0.66 12.28 4.41
CA ALA A 182 -0.58 12.16 2.98
C ALA A 182 0.83 12.48 2.49
N GLU A 183 1.47 13.49 3.07
CA GLU A 183 2.86 13.84 2.79
C GLU A 183 3.81 12.72 3.21
N LEU A 184 3.61 12.12 4.38
CA LEU A 184 4.40 10.98 4.84
C LEU A 184 4.33 9.80 3.85
N LYS A 185 3.15 9.51 3.29
CA LYS A 185 3.01 8.48 2.24
C LYS A 185 3.72 8.87 0.96
N ARG A 186 3.70 10.15 0.57
CA ARG A 186 4.45 10.62 -0.60
C ARG A 186 5.95 10.44 -0.41
N GLN A 187 6.48 10.75 0.77
CA GLN A 187 7.90 10.52 1.12
C GLN A 187 8.27 9.03 1.11
N ALA A 188 7.41 8.17 1.66
CA ALA A 188 7.61 6.73 1.58
C ALA A 188 7.55 6.21 0.12
N ALA A 189 6.69 6.79 -0.72
CA ALA A 189 6.65 6.48 -2.16
C ALA A 189 7.91 6.88 -2.90
N ILE A 190 8.51 8.01 -2.54
CA ILE A 190 9.80 8.45 -3.07
C ILE A 190 10.88 7.42 -2.71
N LEU A 191 10.97 7.07 -1.42
CA LEU A 191 11.91 6.04 -0.96
C LEU A 191 11.71 4.71 -1.70
N TYR A 192 10.47 4.22 -1.78
CA TYR A 192 10.12 2.98 -2.47
C TYR A 192 10.52 3.01 -3.96
N LEU A 193 10.25 4.11 -4.66
CA LEU A 193 10.64 4.29 -6.07
C LEU A 193 12.15 4.18 -6.25
N HIS A 194 12.94 4.87 -5.43
CA HIS A 194 14.40 4.84 -5.52
C HIS A 194 14.97 3.45 -5.22
N CYS A 195 14.48 2.77 -4.19
CA CYS A 195 14.95 1.43 -3.86
C CYS A 195 14.63 0.41 -4.96
N THR A 196 13.48 0.54 -5.61
CA THR A 196 12.99 -0.48 -6.55
C THR A 196 13.37 -0.23 -8.01
N LEU A 197 13.29 1.01 -8.48
CA LEU A 197 13.60 1.37 -9.87
C LEU A 197 15.07 1.73 -10.04
N TYR A 198 15.63 2.52 -9.13
CA TYR A 198 17.02 3.01 -9.19
C TYR A 198 18.03 2.16 -8.41
N ASN A 199 17.59 1.02 -7.84
CA ASN A 199 18.45 0.12 -7.05
C ASN A 199 19.13 0.80 -5.87
N ALA A 200 18.51 1.82 -5.28
CA ALA A 200 19.00 2.37 -4.02
C ALA A 200 18.97 1.28 -2.95
N SER A 201 20.03 1.18 -2.17
CA SER A 201 20.17 0.23 -1.07
C SER A 201 20.21 0.96 0.28
N PRO A 202 20.06 0.25 1.41
CA PRO A 202 20.11 0.85 2.75
C PRO A 202 21.36 1.66 3.05
N ASN A 203 22.45 1.43 2.32
CA ASN A 203 23.73 2.11 2.51
C ASN A 203 23.93 3.31 1.56
N THR A 204 22.99 3.57 0.65
CA THR A 204 23.11 4.73 -0.25
C THR A 204 22.79 6.03 0.50
N ASP A 205 23.52 7.11 0.20
CA ASP A 205 23.36 8.42 0.85
C ASP A 205 21.91 8.94 0.82
N PHE A 206 21.16 8.57 -0.21
CA PHE A 206 19.75 8.90 -0.32
C PHE A 206 18.91 8.19 0.74
N VAL A 207 19.06 6.87 0.88
CA VAL A 207 18.29 6.05 1.82
C VAL A 207 18.67 6.34 3.26
N VAL A 208 19.98 6.47 3.54
CA VAL A 208 20.52 6.80 4.88
C VAL A 208 19.96 8.12 5.40
N ARG A 209 19.72 9.11 4.53
CA ARG A 209 19.09 10.38 4.93
C ARG A 209 17.58 10.28 5.02
N ARG A 210 16.93 9.61 4.06
CA ARG A 210 15.47 9.60 3.94
C ARG A 210 14.78 8.74 5.00
N VAL A 211 15.35 7.61 5.38
CA VAL A 211 14.74 6.69 6.36
C VAL A 211 14.57 7.36 7.74
N PRO A 212 15.59 8.01 8.33
CA PRO A 212 15.42 8.75 9.58
C PRO A 212 14.34 9.84 9.52
N GLU A 213 14.27 10.60 8.42
CA GLU A 213 13.23 11.63 8.23
C GLU A 213 11.82 11.00 8.23
N ILE A 214 11.63 9.88 7.54
CA ILE A 214 10.34 9.17 7.53
C ILE A 214 9.99 8.66 8.94
N LEU A 215 10.94 8.08 9.67
CA LEU A 215 10.72 7.58 11.03
C LEU A 215 10.42 8.70 12.03
N GLN A 216 11.06 9.87 11.89
CA GLN A 216 10.74 11.07 12.68
C GLN A 216 9.29 11.53 12.42
N ASN A 217 8.86 11.61 11.16
CA ASN A 217 7.49 11.99 10.82
C ASN A 217 6.46 10.93 11.28
N ILE A 218 6.83 9.63 11.28
CA ILE A 218 6.00 8.58 11.89
C ILE A 218 5.82 8.85 13.39
N SER A 219 6.87 9.23 14.12
CA SER A 219 6.77 9.59 15.54
C SER A 219 5.76 10.72 15.77
N LEU A 220 5.84 11.79 14.98
CA LEU A 220 4.90 12.92 15.05
C LEU A 220 3.45 12.50 14.76
N CYS A 221 3.24 11.57 13.83
CA CYS A 221 1.92 11.01 13.55
C CYS A 221 1.37 10.21 14.74
N LEU A 222 2.22 9.42 15.40
CA LEU A 222 1.83 8.65 16.59
C LEU A 222 1.40 9.58 17.73
N ASP A 223 2.16 10.64 17.98
CA ASP A 223 1.84 11.64 19.01
C ASP A 223 0.52 12.38 18.71
N SER A 224 0.19 12.52 17.43
CA SER A 224 -1.06 13.12 16.96
C SER A 224 -2.24 12.14 16.87
N GLY A 225 -2.05 10.86 17.26
CA GLY A 225 -3.08 9.82 17.20
C GLY A 225 -3.42 9.28 15.80
N LEU A 226 -2.60 9.61 14.79
CA LEU A 226 -2.81 9.25 13.40
C LEU A 226 -2.16 7.91 13.07
N VAL A 227 -2.80 6.82 13.52
CA VAL A 227 -2.18 5.48 13.49
C VAL A 227 -2.62 4.65 12.27
N THR A 228 -3.83 4.89 11.75
CA THR A 228 -4.51 4.02 10.77
C THR A 228 -3.91 4.06 9.36
N SER A 229 -3.15 5.10 9.04
CA SER A 229 -2.56 5.32 7.71
C SER A 229 -1.06 5.03 7.64
N LEU A 230 -0.45 4.57 8.75
CA LEU A 230 1.00 4.44 8.89
C LEU A 230 1.56 3.08 8.43
N THR A 231 0.73 2.05 8.25
CA THR A 231 1.20 0.68 7.99
C THR A 231 2.17 0.62 6.81
N TRP A 232 1.86 1.30 5.71
CA TRP A 232 2.70 1.28 4.52
C TRP A 232 3.97 2.13 4.66
N PRO A 233 3.93 3.39 5.13
CA PRO A 233 5.15 4.16 5.44
C PRO A 233 6.10 3.46 6.43
N VAL A 234 5.55 2.87 7.51
CA VAL A 234 6.33 2.10 8.49
C VAL A 234 7.00 0.91 7.82
N PHE A 235 6.26 0.14 7.01
CA PHE A 235 6.81 -0.98 6.28
C PHE A 235 7.97 -0.57 5.36
N VAL A 236 7.77 0.46 4.52
CA VAL A 236 8.79 0.92 3.56
C VAL A 236 10.05 1.42 4.27
N ALA A 237 9.92 2.22 5.32
CA ALA A 237 11.09 2.69 6.08
C ALA A 237 11.80 1.55 6.81
N ALA A 238 11.03 0.66 7.44
CA ALA A 238 11.56 -0.46 8.20
C ALA A 238 12.40 -1.40 7.33
N VAL A 239 11.90 -1.78 6.15
CA VAL A 239 12.62 -2.68 5.25
C VAL A 239 13.82 -2.02 4.59
N GLU A 240 14.06 -0.71 4.77
CA GLU A 240 15.23 0.00 4.24
C GLU A 240 16.16 0.57 5.31
N LEU A 241 15.96 0.18 6.57
CA LEU A 241 16.93 0.46 7.65
C LEU A 241 18.33 -0.06 7.27
N ASN A 242 19.32 0.79 7.52
CA ASN A 242 20.72 0.44 7.36
C ASN A 242 21.09 -0.63 8.42
N PRO A 243 21.60 -1.79 8.00
CA PRO A 243 21.92 -2.87 8.92
C PRO A 243 23.19 -2.62 9.76
N LEU A 244 24.05 -1.68 9.36
CA LEU A 244 25.29 -1.33 10.07
C LEU A 244 25.14 -0.15 11.03
N ASP A 245 24.20 0.77 10.74
CA ASP A 245 23.89 1.92 11.57
C ASP A 245 22.41 2.25 11.47
N ASP A 246 21.60 1.72 12.38
CA ASP A 246 20.17 1.98 12.46
C ASP A 246 19.82 3.08 13.47
N MET A 247 20.81 3.84 13.97
CA MET A 247 20.55 4.86 14.98
C MET A 247 19.83 6.06 14.37
N ILE A 248 18.72 6.45 14.99
CA ILE A 248 17.93 7.62 14.59
C ILE A 248 17.81 8.61 15.75
N MET A 249 17.73 9.89 15.41
CA MET A 249 17.46 10.96 16.36
C MET A 249 15.95 11.21 16.45
N LEU A 250 15.34 10.91 17.59
CA LEU A 250 13.95 11.24 17.93
C LEU A 250 13.93 12.08 19.21
N ASP A 251 13.23 13.22 19.21
CA ASP A 251 13.10 14.11 20.38
C ASP A 251 14.42 14.40 21.13
N ASN A 252 15.48 14.68 20.37
CA ASN A 252 16.85 14.91 20.87
C ASN A 252 17.49 13.69 21.57
N ARG A 253 17.05 12.46 21.26
CA ARG A 253 17.61 11.21 21.76
C ARG A 253 17.96 10.27 20.61
N HIS A 254 19.08 9.58 20.75
CA HIS A 254 19.44 8.49 19.85
C HIS A 254 18.67 7.22 20.26
N VAL A 255 17.92 6.64 19.33
CA VAL A 255 17.22 5.37 19.51
C VAL A 255 17.55 4.42 18.35
N SER A 256 17.49 3.11 18.58
CA SER A 256 17.58 2.14 17.50
C SER A 256 16.33 2.23 16.62
N GLY A 257 16.54 2.35 15.31
CA GLY A 257 15.48 2.37 14.31
C GLY A 257 14.68 1.07 14.31
N ARG A 258 15.34 -0.08 14.51
CA ARG A 258 14.64 -1.37 14.65
C ARG A 258 13.76 -1.39 15.90
N GLU A 259 14.28 -0.93 17.05
CA GLU A 259 13.50 -0.83 18.28
C GLU A 259 12.27 0.07 18.09
N PHE A 260 12.47 1.26 17.51
CA PHE A 260 11.40 2.20 17.22
C PHE A 260 10.33 1.62 16.27
N VAL A 261 10.72 0.91 15.21
CA VAL A 261 9.77 0.25 14.31
C VAL A 261 8.97 -0.82 15.05
N LEU A 262 9.62 -1.66 15.87
CA LEU A 262 8.94 -2.73 16.59
C LEU A 262 7.98 -2.19 17.65
N SER A 263 8.33 -1.10 18.34
CA SER A 263 7.44 -0.44 19.31
C SER A 263 6.28 0.26 18.59
N THR A 264 6.54 0.91 17.46
CA THR A 264 5.51 1.52 16.60
C THR A 264 4.47 0.47 16.18
N LEU A 265 4.90 -0.68 15.64
CA LEU A 265 3.99 -1.76 15.26
C LEU A 265 3.17 -2.30 16.44
N ALA A 266 3.75 -2.35 17.64
CA ALA A 266 3.04 -2.76 18.85
C ALA A 266 1.94 -1.75 19.22
N VAL A 267 2.21 -0.45 19.19
CA VAL A 267 1.20 0.60 19.40
C VAL A 267 0.11 0.55 18.33
N MET A 268 0.50 0.37 17.06
CA MET A 268 -0.47 0.27 15.97
C MET A 268 -1.39 -0.96 16.10
N SER A 269 -0.91 -2.06 16.71
CA SER A 269 -1.70 -3.28 16.90
C SER A 269 -2.88 -3.10 17.84
N THR A 270 -2.85 -2.10 18.72
CA THR A 270 -3.96 -1.81 19.65
C THR A 270 -5.02 -0.90 19.05
N CYS A 271 -4.71 -0.22 17.93
CA CYS A 271 -5.50 0.90 17.41
C CYS A 271 -5.86 0.79 15.94
N THR A 272 -5.43 -0.26 15.23
CA THR A 272 -5.68 -0.43 13.80
C THR A 272 -6.29 -1.80 13.48
N ILE A 273 -7.00 -1.86 12.36
CA ILE A 273 -7.53 -3.11 11.78
C ILE A 273 -6.55 -3.72 10.76
N ALA A 274 -5.26 -3.38 10.81
CA ALA A 274 -4.27 -3.95 9.91
C ALA A 274 -3.65 -5.21 10.51
N ASN A 275 -3.26 -6.19 9.67
CA ASN A 275 -2.52 -7.36 10.13
C ASN A 275 -1.04 -6.98 10.36
N LEU A 276 -0.78 -6.45 11.55
CA LEU A 276 0.53 -5.97 11.95
C LEU A 276 1.46 -7.08 12.41
N GLU A 277 0.92 -8.24 12.81
CA GLU A 277 1.72 -9.43 13.11
C GLU A 277 2.42 -9.93 11.84
N ARG A 278 1.68 -10.06 10.73
CA ARG A 278 2.27 -10.43 9.44
C ARG A 278 3.26 -9.38 8.95
N THR A 279 2.93 -8.10 9.08
CA THR A 279 3.80 -6.99 8.70
C THR A 279 5.12 -7.04 9.48
N ARG A 280 5.06 -7.24 10.80
CA ARG A 280 6.22 -7.42 11.68
C ARG A 280 7.06 -8.63 11.25
N SER A 281 6.44 -9.77 11.00
CA SER A 281 7.15 -10.98 10.55
C SER A 281 7.96 -10.72 9.29
N VAL A 282 7.36 -10.11 8.27
CA VAL A 282 8.06 -9.82 7.00
C VAL A 282 9.23 -8.86 7.21
N ILE A 283 9.05 -7.81 8.02
CA ILE A 283 10.11 -6.84 8.35
C ILE A 283 11.28 -7.54 9.04
N VAL A 284 11.00 -8.36 10.06
CA VAL A 284 12.02 -9.12 10.79
C VAL A 284 12.74 -10.10 9.87
N ASP A 285 12.03 -10.79 8.99
CA ASP A 285 12.63 -11.71 8.01
C ASP A 285 13.55 -10.98 7.02
N VAL A 286 13.25 -9.73 6.66
CA VAL A 286 14.13 -8.90 5.83
C VAL A 286 15.41 -8.55 6.60
N TRP A 287 15.28 -8.11 7.85
CA TRP A 287 16.43 -7.76 8.68
C TRP A 287 17.34 -8.97 8.91
N GLN A 288 16.78 -10.11 9.29
CA GLN A 288 17.53 -11.34 9.52
C GLN A 288 18.30 -11.80 8.28
N ARG A 289 17.67 -11.76 7.10
CA ARG A 289 18.36 -12.12 5.84
C ARG A 289 19.52 -11.19 5.52
N ARG A 290 19.39 -9.89 5.80
CA ARG A 290 20.48 -8.92 5.61
C ARG A 290 21.61 -9.14 6.61
N ASP A 291 21.28 -9.36 7.87
CA ASP A 291 22.27 -9.61 8.93
C ASP A 291 23.08 -10.87 8.63
N LEU A 292 22.41 -11.95 8.18
CA LEU A 292 23.09 -13.19 7.76
C LEU A 292 24.03 -12.96 6.58
N SER A 293 23.60 -12.20 5.55
CA SER A 293 24.44 -11.88 4.40
C SER A 293 25.68 -11.06 4.78
N LEU A 294 25.57 -10.14 5.75
CA LEU A 294 26.72 -9.38 6.26
C LEU A 294 27.71 -10.27 7.01
N LEU A 295 27.22 -11.23 7.80
CA LEU A 295 28.08 -12.20 8.48
C LEU A 295 28.83 -13.07 7.48
N GLU A 296 28.16 -13.57 6.44
CA GLU A 296 28.78 -14.37 5.38
C GLU A 296 29.88 -13.59 4.64
N ASN A 297 29.61 -12.34 4.27
CA ASN A 297 30.60 -11.47 3.60
C ASN A 297 31.81 -11.19 4.49
N THR A 298 31.58 -11.00 5.80
CA THR A 298 32.66 -10.77 6.78
C THR A 298 33.53 -12.03 6.93
N MET A 299 32.92 -13.21 6.99
CA MET A 299 33.64 -14.48 7.09
C MET A 299 34.46 -14.81 5.83
N GLN A 300 33.93 -14.50 4.63
CA GLN A 300 34.65 -14.69 3.37
C GLN A 300 35.85 -13.74 3.22
N GLY A 301 35.73 -12.50 3.69
CA GLY A 301 36.84 -11.55 3.73
C GLY A 301 37.99 -12.04 4.61
N ILE A 302 37.69 -12.65 5.75
CA ILE A 302 38.71 -13.18 6.69
C ILE A 302 39.44 -14.42 6.13
N THR A 303 38.80 -15.22 5.29
CA THR A 303 39.42 -16.42 4.67
C THR A 303 40.22 -16.14 3.41
N SER A 304 40.18 -14.92 2.89
CA SER A 304 40.84 -14.51 1.65
C SER A 304 42.14 -13.71 1.88
N ASP A 305 42.47 -13.43 3.15
CA ASP A 305 43.72 -12.85 3.64
C ASP A 305 44.60 -13.93 4.29
#